data_AF-A0A0N1KXZ8-F1
#
_entry.id   AF-A0A0N1KXZ8-F1
#
_cell.length_a   1.000
_cell.length_b   1.000
_cell.length_c   1.000
_cell.angle_alpha   90.00
_cell.angle_beta   90.00
_cell.angle_gamma   90.00
#
_symmetry.space_group_name_H-M   'P 1'
#
loop_
_entity.id
_entity.type
_entity.pdbx_description
1 polymer ?
#
loop_
_entity_poly.entity_id
_entity_poly.type
_entity_poly.pdbx_seq_one_letter_code
_entity_poly.pdbx_strand_id
1 'polypeptide(L)'
;MTDAEKLNADAVSPASPLVPGEAARGAAAAPFEREDAAGKFTDAGINTCAGCLHLLRRGTCGEPVAAGLLTVEEGFGIVWPPEGHGAACPAFIGKMPTAAADRPHRLIGDEADRCQATCWDDAEIAAFTARTERFALLGRADADDLAERLTLRDRDGDDRRVCLECTWLGDTGRCLAAATGRIPGADRRLEPAQTILQRCGAFGLRKGLV
;
A
#
# COMPACT_ATOMS: atom_id res chain seq x y z
N MET A 1 36.80 12.71 -44.80
CA MET A 1 36.91 14.13 -45.15
C MET A 1 35.64 14.76 -44.62
N THR A 2 35.61 15.08 -43.32
CA THR A 2 35.94 16.41 -42.72
C THR A 2 34.78 17.38 -43.03
N ASP A 3 34.09 18.03 -42.10
CA ASP A 3 34.44 18.69 -40.83
C ASP A 3 33.14 18.83 -40.00
N ALA A 4 33.11 18.60 -38.69
CA ALA A 4 33.62 19.44 -37.60
C ALA A 4 32.86 20.78 -37.42
N GLU A 5 32.06 20.79 -36.34
CA GLU A 5 32.07 21.82 -35.29
C GLU A 5 31.69 23.27 -35.62
N LYS A 6 30.63 23.76 -34.95
CA LYS A 6 30.62 25.12 -34.38
C LYS A 6 29.59 25.25 -33.25
N LEU A 7 30.14 25.30 -32.04
CA LEU A 7 29.57 25.87 -30.82
C LEU A 7 29.52 27.40 -30.93
N ASN A 8 28.43 28.02 -30.46
CA ASN A 8 28.41 29.12 -29.46
C ASN A 8 27.00 29.72 -29.42
N ALA A 9 26.34 29.71 -28.25
CA ALA A 9 26.47 30.66 -27.14
C ALA A 9 25.59 31.88 -27.37
N ASP A 10 24.41 31.86 -26.75
CA ASP A 10 23.71 33.05 -26.22
C ASP A 10 22.42 32.61 -25.52
N ALA A 11 22.48 32.42 -24.21
CA ALA A 11 21.31 32.43 -23.35
C ALA A 11 21.70 33.06 -22.02
N VAL A 12 21.55 34.39 -21.99
CA VAL A 12 21.64 35.25 -20.82
C VAL A 12 20.67 34.75 -19.75
N SER A 13 21.20 34.38 -18.58
CA SER A 13 20.43 34.21 -17.34
C SER A 13 20.02 35.57 -16.80
N PRO A 14 18.74 35.81 -16.47
CA PRO A 14 18.37 36.90 -15.58
C PRO A 14 18.60 36.48 -14.11
N ALA A 15 19.41 37.27 -13.43
CA ALA A 15 19.67 37.20 -12.01
C ALA A 15 18.37 37.35 -11.20
N SER A 16 18.16 36.45 -10.23
CA SER A 16 17.13 36.63 -9.20
C SER A 16 17.62 37.61 -8.13
N PRO A 17 16.84 38.62 -7.74
CA PRO A 17 17.22 39.54 -6.68
C PRO A 17 17.09 38.89 -5.31
N LEU A 18 18.15 39.05 -4.52
CA LEU A 18 18.24 38.73 -3.09
C LEU A 18 17.18 39.52 -2.31
N VAL A 19 16.35 38.83 -1.52
CA VAL A 19 15.46 39.45 -0.54
C VAL A 19 16.17 39.43 0.83
N PRO A 20 16.25 40.55 1.57
CA PRO A 20 16.86 40.59 2.91
C PRO A 20 15.98 39.88 3.95
N GLY A 21 16.61 39.10 4.82
CA GLY A 21 15.98 38.51 5.99
C GLY A 21 15.87 39.51 7.13
N GLU A 22 14.65 39.70 7.62
CA GLU A 22 14.39 40.42 8.87
C GLU A 22 13.93 39.42 9.95
N ALA A 23 14.65 39.44 11.07
CA ALA A 23 14.45 38.57 12.20
C ALA A 23 13.27 39.06 13.06
N ALA A 24 12.27 38.20 13.30
CA ALA A 24 11.28 38.41 14.33
C ALA A 24 11.42 37.34 15.42
N ARG A 25 12.03 37.75 16.55
CA ARG A 25 11.93 37.06 17.83
C ARG A 25 10.52 37.30 18.39
N GLY A 26 9.82 36.23 18.78
CA GLY A 26 8.52 36.31 19.43
C GLY A 26 8.26 35.10 20.34
N ALA A 27 8.44 35.34 21.64
CA ALA A 27 8.05 34.59 22.83
C ALA A 27 7.38 33.20 22.67
N ALA A 28 8.02 32.19 23.25
CA ALA A 28 7.38 30.93 23.65
C ALA A 28 6.34 31.19 24.75
N ALA A 29 5.07 30.92 24.47
CA ALA A 29 4.04 30.79 25.50
C ALA A 29 4.10 29.36 26.06
N ALA A 30 4.36 29.23 27.36
CA ALA A 30 4.31 27.95 28.06
C ALA A 30 2.87 27.38 28.03
N PRO A 31 2.70 26.04 27.88
CA PRO A 31 1.40 25.42 28.06
C PRO A 31 0.97 25.58 29.51
N PHE A 32 -0.26 26.08 29.72
CA PHE A 32 -0.87 26.19 31.02
C PHE A 32 -1.34 24.79 31.44
N GLU A 33 -0.56 24.12 32.29
CA GLU A 33 -0.95 22.83 32.87
C GLU A 33 -2.09 23.05 33.88
N ARG A 34 -3.23 22.40 33.63
CA ARG A 34 -4.28 22.21 34.64
C ARG A 34 -4.49 20.72 34.82
N GLU A 35 -4.20 20.24 36.01
CA GLU A 35 -4.47 18.87 36.42
C GLU A 35 -5.93 18.73 36.88
N ASP A 36 -6.69 17.87 36.22
CA ASP A 36 -7.97 17.38 36.70
C ASP A 36 -7.81 16.10 37.55
N ALA A 37 -8.65 16.00 38.57
CA ALA A 37 -8.51 15.13 39.75
C ALA A 37 -8.64 13.61 39.49
N ALA A 38 -8.47 13.13 38.26
CA ALA A 38 -8.64 11.72 37.89
C ALA A 38 -7.44 11.09 37.18
N GLY A 39 -6.33 11.81 36.94
CA GLY A 39 -5.06 11.22 36.49
C GLY A 39 -5.13 10.40 35.20
N LYS A 40 -6.13 10.64 34.35
CA LYS A 40 -6.31 9.98 33.06
C LYS A 40 -5.90 10.94 31.97
N PHE A 41 -4.77 10.69 31.32
CA PHE A 41 -4.39 11.38 30.09
C PHE A 41 -5.45 11.08 29.02
N THR A 42 -6.46 11.93 28.91
CA THR A 42 -7.19 12.05 27.66
C THR A 42 -6.28 12.85 26.76
N ASP A 43 -5.76 12.22 25.71
CA ASP A 43 -5.18 12.95 24.60
C ASP A 43 -6.33 13.80 24.02
N ALA A 44 -6.51 15.02 24.55
CA ALA A 44 -7.16 16.10 23.83
C ALA A 44 -6.21 16.49 22.70
N GLY A 45 -5.97 15.52 21.82
CA GLY A 45 -4.87 15.49 20.89
C GLY A 45 -5.03 16.67 19.95
N ILE A 46 -3.97 17.45 19.82
CA ILE A 46 -3.87 18.52 18.86
C ILE A 46 -4.30 17.93 17.51
N ASN A 47 -5.33 18.51 16.88
CA ASN A 47 -5.76 18.10 15.55
C ASN A 47 -4.54 18.12 14.63
N THR A 48 -4.25 17.02 13.94
CA THR A 48 -3.15 16.97 12.97
C THR A 48 -3.72 16.71 11.58
N CYS A 49 -3.07 17.23 10.54
CA CYS A 49 -3.51 16.96 9.17
C CYS A 49 -3.60 15.44 8.90
N ALA A 50 -2.73 14.61 9.52
CA ALA A 50 -2.78 13.15 9.43
C ALA A 50 -4.15 12.56 9.83
N GLY A 51 -4.79 13.15 10.85
CA GLY A 51 -6.11 12.77 11.34
C GLY A 51 -7.29 13.40 10.60
N CYS A 52 -7.06 14.29 9.62
CA CYS A 52 -8.14 15.00 8.92
C CYS A 52 -8.64 14.23 7.68
N LEU A 53 -9.95 14.07 7.54
CA LEU A 53 -10.64 13.42 6.41
C LEU A 53 -10.21 13.98 5.05
N HIS A 54 -9.92 15.28 4.99
CA HIS A 54 -9.51 15.97 3.77
C HIS A 54 -8.05 15.72 3.38
N LEU A 55 -7.24 15.07 4.23
CA LEU A 55 -5.86 14.73 3.87
C LEU A 55 -5.82 13.52 2.93
N LEU A 56 -5.42 13.79 1.69
CA LEU A 56 -5.24 12.80 0.64
C LEU A 56 -3.97 11.97 0.86
N ARG A 57 -3.88 10.81 0.17
CA ARG A 57 -2.76 9.86 0.29
C ARG A 57 -1.37 10.51 0.10
N ARG A 58 -1.26 11.54 -0.75
CA ARG A 58 0.01 12.23 -1.01
C ARG A 58 0.35 13.33 0.01
N GLY A 59 -0.46 13.53 1.05
CA GLY A 59 -0.21 14.53 2.09
C GLY A 59 -0.80 15.91 1.81
N THR A 60 -1.74 16.00 0.89
CA THR A 60 -2.36 17.26 0.47
C THR A 60 -3.78 17.43 0.99
N CYS A 61 -4.21 18.67 1.15
CA CYS A 61 -5.58 19.00 1.48
C CYS A 61 -6.48 18.91 0.23
N GLY A 62 -7.55 18.13 0.31
CA GLY A 62 -8.59 18.03 -0.71
C GLY A 62 -9.61 19.17 -0.68
N GLU A 63 -9.60 20.00 0.37
CA GLU A 63 -10.46 21.19 0.51
C GLU A 63 -9.62 22.41 0.92
N PRO A 64 -8.66 22.85 0.10
CA PRO A 64 -7.71 23.89 0.52
C PRO A 64 -8.38 25.24 0.79
N VAL A 65 -9.45 25.60 0.07
CA VAL A 65 -10.17 26.86 0.32
C VAL A 65 -10.88 26.83 1.67
N ALA A 66 -11.59 25.75 1.98
CA ALA A 66 -12.23 25.58 3.28
C ALA A 66 -11.19 25.50 4.41
N ALA A 67 -10.02 24.91 4.14
CA ALA A 67 -8.90 24.82 5.08
C ALA A 67 -8.09 26.13 5.23
N GLY A 68 -8.42 27.19 4.49
CA GLY A 68 -7.70 28.47 4.50
C GLY A 68 -6.32 28.42 3.85
N LEU A 69 -6.04 27.42 3.02
CA LEU A 69 -4.80 27.23 2.28
C LEU A 69 -4.81 27.87 0.88
N LEU A 70 -6.00 28.17 0.35
CA LEU A 70 -6.20 28.92 -0.88
C LEU A 70 -7.33 29.94 -0.69
N THR A 71 -7.28 31.05 -1.41
CA THR A 71 -8.42 31.96 -1.54
C THR A 71 -9.43 31.44 -2.55
N VAL A 72 -10.64 32.04 -2.54
CA VAL A 72 -11.67 31.73 -3.53
C VAL A 72 -11.23 32.17 -4.93
N GLU A 73 -10.45 33.25 -5.06
CA GLU A 73 -9.91 33.68 -6.35
C GLU A 73 -8.81 32.76 -6.88
N GLU A 74 -7.99 32.20 -5.99
CA GLU A 74 -7.00 31.16 -6.36
C GLU A 74 -7.67 29.86 -6.83
N GLY A 75 -8.92 29.63 -6.40
CA GLY A 75 -9.81 28.61 -6.98
C GLY A 75 -9.56 27.20 -6.45
N PHE A 76 -9.58 26.22 -7.36
CA PHE A 76 -9.38 24.80 -7.03
C PHE A 76 -7.90 24.42 -7.11
N GLY A 77 -7.41 23.69 -6.11
CA GLY A 77 -6.05 23.17 -6.09
C GLY A 77 -5.87 22.04 -5.08
N ILE A 78 -4.70 21.42 -5.10
CA ILE A 78 -4.30 20.41 -4.11
C ILE A 78 -3.03 20.97 -3.46
N VAL A 79 -3.12 21.38 -2.20
CA VAL A 79 -2.03 22.10 -1.49
C VAL A 79 -1.51 21.27 -0.32
N TRP A 80 -0.20 21.32 -0.09
CA TRP A 80 0.40 20.76 1.12
C TRP A 80 0.17 21.73 2.28
N PRO A 81 -0.56 21.33 3.34
CA PRO A 81 -0.64 22.14 4.54
C PRO A 81 0.74 22.28 5.18
N PRO A 82 1.08 23.45 5.75
CA PRO A 82 2.30 23.61 6.52
C PRO A 82 2.28 22.71 7.76
N GLU A 83 3.47 22.46 8.31
CA GLU A 83 3.60 21.71 9.57
C GLU A 83 2.77 22.37 10.69
N GLY A 84 2.06 21.56 11.47
CA GLY A 84 1.20 22.06 12.54
C GLY A 84 -0.13 22.67 12.11
N HIS A 85 -0.39 22.88 10.80
CA HIS A 85 -1.64 23.50 10.31
C HIS A 85 -2.90 22.84 10.84
N GLY A 86 -2.90 21.52 10.98
CA GLY A 86 -4.03 20.73 11.47
C GLY A 86 -4.60 21.24 12.80
N ALA A 87 -3.76 21.83 13.66
CA ALA A 87 -4.12 22.25 15.01
C ALA A 87 -5.21 23.35 15.02
N ALA A 88 -5.18 24.22 14.00
CA ALA A 88 -6.06 25.37 13.86
C ALA A 88 -6.88 25.33 12.56
N CYS A 89 -6.87 24.21 11.84
CA CYS A 89 -7.51 24.10 10.54
C CYS A 89 -9.04 24.28 10.65
N PRO A 90 -9.64 25.29 10.00
CA PRO A 90 -11.07 25.57 10.11
C PRO A 90 -11.96 24.52 9.45
N ALA A 91 -11.42 23.73 8.51
CA ALA A 91 -12.11 22.62 7.85
C ALA A 91 -11.68 21.25 8.40
N PHE A 92 -11.15 21.18 9.62
CA PHE A 92 -10.77 19.89 10.20
C PHE A 92 -12.02 19.03 10.45
N ILE A 93 -12.06 17.86 9.80
CA ILE A 93 -13.02 16.80 10.09
C ILE A 93 -12.21 15.55 10.43
N GLY A 94 -12.36 15.04 11.66
CA GLY A 94 -11.62 13.86 12.10
C GLY A 94 -11.96 12.63 11.26
N LYS A 95 -10.94 11.89 10.82
CA LYS A 95 -11.13 10.53 10.28
C LYS A 95 -11.69 9.68 11.41
N MET A 96 -12.86 9.10 11.20
CA MET A 96 -13.24 7.94 12.01
C MET A 96 -12.31 6.80 11.60
N PRO A 97 -11.59 6.16 12.53
CA PRO A 97 -10.83 4.96 12.20
C PRO A 97 -11.84 3.89 11.77
N THR A 98 -11.93 3.63 10.47
CA THR A 98 -12.55 2.40 10.00
C THR A 98 -11.64 1.26 10.41
N ALA A 99 -12.18 0.25 11.08
CA ALA A 99 -11.43 -0.98 11.30
C ALA A 99 -10.96 -1.45 9.92
N ALA A 100 -9.64 -1.53 9.73
CA ALA A 100 -9.10 -2.09 8.50
C ALA A 100 -9.72 -3.48 8.35
N ALA A 101 -10.30 -3.77 7.18
CA ALA A 101 -10.77 -5.11 6.90
C ALA A 101 -9.62 -6.09 7.14
N ASP A 102 -9.93 -7.22 7.77
CA ASP A 102 -8.95 -8.28 7.96
C ASP A 102 -8.46 -8.76 6.59
N ARG A 103 -7.15 -8.63 6.36
CA ARG A 103 -6.48 -8.97 5.09
C ARG A 103 -5.35 -9.95 5.39
N PRO A 104 -5.68 -11.21 5.69
CA PRO A 104 -4.73 -12.18 6.26
C PRO A 104 -3.56 -12.53 5.34
N HIS A 105 -3.67 -12.24 4.04
CA HIS A 105 -2.62 -12.55 3.06
C HIS A 105 -1.83 -11.33 2.60
N ARG A 106 -2.23 -10.12 2.99
CA ARG A 106 -1.51 -8.90 2.63
C ARG A 106 -0.08 -8.97 3.15
N LEU A 107 0.89 -8.65 2.30
CA LEU A 107 2.29 -8.55 2.73
C LEU A 107 2.46 -7.36 3.70
N ILE A 108 3.30 -7.54 4.71
CA ILE A 108 3.63 -6.49 5.67
C ILE A 108 4.97 -5.84 5.33
N GLY A 109 5.13 -4.54 5.58
CA GLY A 109 6.39 -3.77 5.53
C GLY A 109 7.48 -4.37 4.61
N ASP A 110 8.51 -4.92 5.23
CA ASP A 110 9.68 -5.53 4.57
C ASP A 110 9.34 -6.63 3.55
N GLU A 111 8.26 -7.40 3.72
CA GLU A 111 7.82 -8.38 2.72
C GLU A 111 7.32 -7.68 1.45
N ALA A 112 6.51 -6.63 1.61
CA ALA A 112 6.02 -5.84 0.49
C ALA A 112 7.19 -5.14 -0.21
N ASP A 113 8.12 -4.57 0.57
CA ASP A 113 9.31 -3.93 0.03
C ASP A 113 10.17 -4.91 -0.79
N ARG A 114 10.39 -6.14 -0.30
CA ARG A 114 11.11 -7.18 -1.08
C ARG A 114 10.35 -7.61 -2.33
N CYS A 115 9.03 -7.74 -2.24
CA CYS A 115 8.18 -8.07 -3.40
C CYS A 115 8.17 -6.96 -4.46
N GLN A 116 8.48 -5.73 -4.08
CA GLN A 116 8.46 -4.56 -4.97
C GLN A 116 9.87 -3.99 -5.25
N ALA A 117 10.92 -4.55 -4.64
CA ALA A 117 12.29 -4.04 -4.71
C ALA A 117 12.83 -3.94 -6.14
N THR A 118 12.45 -4.89 -6.99
CA THR A 118 12.69 -4.85 -8.44
C THR A 118 11.36 -4.79 -9.18
N CYS A 119 11.36 -4.05 -10.30
CA CYS A 119 10.26 -4.10 -11.26
C CYS A 119 9.95 -5.55 -11.62
N TRP A 120 8.66 -5.86 -11.73
CA TRP A 120 8.23 -7.19 -12.14
C TRP A 120 8.57 -7.42 -13.61
N ASP A 121 9.04 -8.63 -13.93
CA ASP A 121 9.19 -9.05 -15.32
C ASP A 121 7.86 -9.56 -15.90
N ASP A 122 7.85 -9.82 -17.21
CA ASP A 122 6.64 -10.29 -17.91
C ASP A 122 6.12 -11.63 -17.37
N ALA A 123 7.00 -12.51 -16.88
CA ALA A 123 6.62 -13.81 -16.34
C ALA A 123 5.97 -13.65 -14.96
N GLU A 124 6.51 -12.78 -14.11
CA GLU A 124 5.94 -12.40 -12.81
C GLU A 124 4.58 -11.75 -12.98
N ILE A 125 4.44 -10.82 -13.93
CA ILE A 125 3.16 -10.16 -14.25
C ILE A 125 2.14 -11.20 -14.74
N ALA A 126 2.53 -12.11 -15.63
CA ALA A 126 1.65 -13.16 -16.13
C ALA A 126 1.21 -14.12 -15.01
N ALA A 127 2.14 -14.55 -14.15
CA ALA A 127 1.85 -15.42 -13.02
C ALA A 127 0.89 -14.75 -12.02
N PHE A 128 1.16 -13.51 -11.65
CA PHE A 128 0.31 -12.71 -10.77
C PHE A 128 -1.11 -12.58 -11.35
N THR A 129 -1.23 -12.16 -12.61
CA THR A 129 -2.51 -11.95 -13.28
C THR A 129 -3.33 -13.24 -13.32
N ALA A 130 -2.72 -14.36 -13.73
CA ALA A 130 -3.39 -15.64 -13.79
C ALA A 130 -3.86 -16.14 -12.42
N ARG A 131 -3.08 -15.88 -11.35
CA ARG A 131 -3.45 -16.21 -9.96
C ARG A 131 -4.60 -15.34 -9.47
N THR A 132 -4.53 -14.03 -9.66
CA THR A 132 -5.61 -13.10 -9.29
C THR A 132 -6.92 -13.50 -9.97
N GLU A 133 -6.92 -13.71 -11.29
CA GLU A 133 -8.11 -14.12 -12.03
C GLU A 133 -8.67 -15.44 -11.49
N ARG A 134 -7.80 -16.44 -11.26
CA ARG A 134 -8.20 -17.73 -10.72
C ARG A 134 -8.82 -17.60 -9.33
N PHE A 135 -8.21 -16.84 -8.44
CA PHE A 135 -8.68 -16.70 -7.06
C PHE A 135 -9.97 -15.88 -7.00
N ALA A 136 -10.11 -14.86 -7.86
CA ALA A 136 -11.34 -14.12 -8.04
C ALA A 136 -12.48 -15.00 -8.56
N LEU A 137 -12.22 -15.89 -9.52
CA LEU A 137 -13.20 -16.88 -9.99
C LEU A 137 -13.64 -17.87 -8.90
N LEU A 138 -12.82 -18.07 -7.86
CA LEU A 138 -13.15 -18.86 -6.68
C LEU A 138 -13.82 -18.02 -5.57
N GLY A 139 -14.14 -16.74 -5.85
CA GLY A 139 -14.85 -15.86 -4.93
C GLY A 139 -13.99 -15.28 -3.81
N ARG A 140 -12.65 -15.28 -3.94
CA ARG A 140 -11.77 -14.73 -2.91
C ARG A 140 -11.69 -13.21 -2.97
N ALA A 141 -11.99 -12.56 -1.83
CA ALA A 141 -11.88 -11.11 -1.68
C ALA A 141 -10.42 -10.63 -1.54
N ASP A 142 -9.50 -11.51 -1.14
CA ASP A 142 -8.07 -11.27 -0.94
C ASP A 142 -7.22 -11.87 -2.08
N ALA A 143 -7.80 -11.99 -3.29
CA ALA A 143 -7.15 -12.57 -4.46
C ALA A 143 -5.78 -11.92 -4.77
N ASP A 144 -5.73 -10.58 -4.79
CA ASP A 144 -4.51 -9.82 -5.07
C ASP A 144 -3.46 -9.98 -3.97
N ASP A 145 -3.89 -9.94 -2.71
CA ASP A 145 -3.00 -10.12 -1.56
C ASP A 145 -2.32 -11.49 -1.58
N LEU A 146 -3.10 -12.54 -1.89
CA LEU A 146 -2.57 -13.88 -2.00
C LEU A 146 -1.65 -14.01 -3.22
N ALA A 147 -2.02 -13.44 -4.38
CA ALA A 147 -1.19 -13.47 -5.58
C ALA A 147 0.15 -12.76 -5.36
N GLU A 148 0.17 -11.58 -4.74
CA GLU A 148 1.39 -10.84 -4.40
C GLU A 148 2.28 -11.64 -3.43
N ARG A 149 1.68 -12.28 -2.42
CA ARG A 149 2.41 -13.19 -1.52
C ARG A 149 3.06 -14.37 -2.27
N LEU A 150 2.39 -14.90 -3.31
CA LEU A 150 2.96 -15.96 -4.13
C LEU A 150 4.05 -15.45 -5.10
N THR A 151 4.01 -14.19 -5.52
CA THR A 151 5.11 -13.56 -6.25
C THR A 151 6.37 -13.48 -5.37
N LEU A 152 6.24 -13.03 -4.12
CA LEU A 152 7.37 -13.02 -3.19
C LEU A 152 7.94 -14.42 -2.94
N ARG A 153 7.06 -15.42 -2.77
CA ARG A 153 7.46 -16.83 -2.66
C ARG A 153 8.33 -17.29 -3.84
N ASP A 154 7.91 -16.96 -5.05
CA ASP A 154 8.61 -17.38 -6.26
C ASP A 154 10.00 -16.75 -6.35
N ARG A 155 10.13 -15.47 -5.96
CA ARG A 155 11.42 -14.77 -5.85
C ARG A 155 12.35 -15.40 -4.81
N ASP A 156 11.80 -15.79 -3.66
CA ASP A 156 12.55 -16.47 -2.60
C ASP A 156 12.92 -17.93 -2.97
N GLY A 157 12.49 -18.42 -4.13
CA GLY A 157 12.76 -19.79 -4.59
C GLY A 157 12.06 -20.86 -3.75
N ASP A 158 11.00 -20.49 -3.02
CA ASP A 158 10.26 -21.42 -2.18
C ASP A 158 9.36 -22.31 -3.04
N ASP A 159 9.62 -23.61 -3.02
CA ASP A 159 8.95 -24.62 -3.81
C ASP A 159 7.67 -25.17 -3.16
N ARG A 160 7.27 -24.66 -1.98
CA ARG A 160 5.93 -24.89 -1.42
C ARG A 160 4.84 -24.29 -2.31
N ARG A 161 3.65 -24.89 -2.32
CA ARG A 161 2.52 -24.45 -3.17
C ARG A 161 1.24 -24.35 -2.35
N VAL A 162 0.28 -23.56 -2.82
CA VAL A 162 -1.06 -23.52 -2.23
C VAL A 162 -2.01 -24.41 -3.03
N CYS A 163 -2.99 -25.06 -2.39
CA CYS A 163 -3.88 -25.97 -3.12
C CYS A 163 -4.74 -25.25 -4.17
N LEU A 164 -4.94 -23.94 -4.04
CA LEU A 164 -5.63 -23.14 -5.07
C LEU A 164 -4.93 -23.17 -6.44
N GLU A 165 -3.61 -23.40 -6.47
CA GLU A 165 -2.82 -23.57 -7.70
C GLU A 165 -2.92 -24.99 -8.28
N CYS A 166 -3.48 -25.94 -7.53
CA CYS A 166 -3.45 -27.36 -7.86
C CYS A 166 -4.56 -27.74 -8.86
N THR A 167 -4.18 -28.56 -9.84
CA THR A 167 -5.09 -29.18 -10.82
C THR A 167 -6.06 -30.17 -10.16
N TRP A 168 -5.67 -30.76 -9.03
CA TRP A 168 -6.46 -31.75 -8.29
C TRP A 168 -7.43 -31.16 -7.26
N LEU A 169 -7.45 -29.83 -7.09
CA LEU A 169 -8.46 -29.19 -6.24
C LEU A 169 -9.80 -29.18 -6.98
N GLY A 170 -10.77 -29.93 -6.48
CA GLY A 170 -12.12 -29.94 -7.03
C GLY A 170 -12.90 -28.68 -6.65
N ASP A 171 -13.99 -28.41 -7.37
CA ASP A 171 -14.80 -27.20 -7.17
C ASP A 171 -15.48 -27.14 -5.80
N THR A 172 -15.63 -28.29 -5.13
CA THR A 172 -16.13 -28.39 -3.75
C THR A 172 -15.04 -28.16 -2.69
N GLY A 173 -13.82 -27.83 -3.09
CA GLY A 173 -12.68 -27.67 -2.18
C GLY A 173 -12.01 -28.98 -1.76
N ARG A 174 -12.47 -30.13 -2.26
CA ARG A 174 -11.87 -31.45 -1.95
C ARG A 174 -10.66 -31.78 -2.81
N CYS A 175 -9.73 -32.53 -2.22
CA CYS A 175 -8.54 -33.03 -2.93
C CYS A 175 -8.87 -34.30 -3.73
N LEU A 176 -8.95 -34.18 -5.07
CA LEU A 176 -9.20 -35.31 -5.96
C LEU A 176 -8.02 -36.29 -6.02
N ALA A 177 -6.80 -35.82 -5.76
CA ALA A 177 -5.62 -36.69 -5.64
C ALA A 177 -5.73 -37.61 -4.41
N ALA A 178 -6.18 -37.10 -3.27
CA ALA A 178 -6.41 -37.91 -2.08
C ALA A 178 -7.59 -38.89 -2.30
N ALA A 179 -8.68 -38.42 -2.91
CA ALA A 179 -9.84 -39.26 -3.25
C ALA A 179 -9.48 -40.46 -4.14
N THR A 180 -8.53 -40.26 -5.06
CA THR A 180 -8.02 -41.31 -5.97
C THR A 180 -6.84 -42.11 -5.42
N GLY A 181 -6.43 -41.87 -4.16
CA GLY A 181 -5.34 -42.60 -3.50
C GLY A 181 -3.93 -42.24 -3.99
N ARG A 182 -3.76 -41.11 -4.67
CA ARG A 182 -2.45 -40.62 -5.15
C ARG A 182 -1.57 -40.04 -4.04
N ILE A 183 -2.16 -39.76 -2.87
CA ILE A 183 -1.45 -39.29 -1.68
C ILE A 183 -1.48 -40.41 -0.65
N PRO A 184 -0.37 -41.15 -0.44
CA PRO A 184 -0.31 -42.22 0.53
C PRO A 184 -0.66 -41.75 1.94
N GLY A 185 -1.52 -42.49 2.63
CA GLY A 185 -1.92 -42.18 4.01
C GLY A 185 -2.90 -41.01 4.19
N ALA A 186 -3.28 -40.31 3.13
CA ALA A 186 -4.29 -39.25 3.20
C ALA A 186 -5.72 -39.81 3.25
N ASP A 187 -6.60 -39.12 3.98
CA ASP A 187 -8.04 -39.40 3.94
C ASP A 187 -8.59 -39.17 2.52
N ARG A 188 -9.40 -40.11 2.01
CA ARG A 188 -10.03 -39.99 0.68
C ARG A 188 -11.03 -38.84 0.56
N ARG A 189 -11.44 -38.25 1.68
CA ARG A 189 -12.32 -37.09 1.78
C ARG A 189 -11.58 -35.82 2.21
N LEU A 190 -10.25 -35.80 2.07
CA LEU A 190 -9.42 -34.66 2.47
C LEU A 190 -9.91 -33.34 1.84
N GLU A 191 -10.20 -32.38 2.72
CA GLU A 191 -10.42 -30.97 2.41
C GLU A 191 -9.17 -30.20 2.85
N PRO A 192 -8.22 -29.93 1.93
CA PRO A 192 -6.94 -29.34 2.29
C PRO A 192 -7.08 -27.87 2.68
N ALA A 193 -6.15 -27.39 3.53
CA ALA A 193 -5.99 -25.97 3.77
C ALA A 193 -5.54 -25.28 2.46
N GLN A 194 -6.43 -24.49 1.86
CA GLN A 194 -6.28 -24.09 0.46
C GLN A 194 -5.23 -23.00 0.24
N THR A 195 -4.99 -22.14 1.23
CA THR A 195 -4.08 -20.98 1.16
C THR A 195 -2.76 -21.17 1.90
N ILE A 196 -2.56 -22.33 2.54
CA ILE A 196 -1.33 -22.64 3.27
C ILE A 196 -0.28 -23.20 2.30
N LEU A 197 0.90 -22.60 2.34
CA LEU A 197 2.08 -23.08 1.60
C LEU A 197 2.53 -24.43 2.16
N GLN A 198 2.45 -25.46 1.32
CA GLN A 198 2.79 -26.82 1.69
C GLN A 198 3.45 -27.57 0.52
N ARG A 199 4.19 -28.62 0.85
CA ARG A 199 4.70 -29.57 -0.16
C ARG A 199 3.67 -30.69 -0.31
N CYS A 200 3.33 -31.03 -1.54
CA CYS A 200 2.45 -32.15 -1.85
C CYS A 200 3.04 -32.96 -3.00
N GLY A 201 3.33 -34.24 -2.76
CA GLY A 201 3.92 -35.13 -3.78
C GLY A 201 2.99 -35.44 -4.97
N ALA A 202 1.68 -35.19 -4.82
CA ALA A 202 0.72 -35.30 -5.90
C ALA A 202 0.36 -33.95 -6.54
N PHE A 203 1.05 -32.85 -6.16
CA PHE A 203 0.77 -31.53 -6.73
C PHE A 203 0.94 -31.55 -8.25
N GLY A 204 -0.01 -30.96 -8.96
CA GLY A 204 0.11 -30.66 -10.37
C GLY A 204 -0.37 -29.24 -10.59
N LEU A 205 0.41 -28.41 -11.25
CA LEU A 205 0.02 -27.03 -11.52
C LEU A 205 -1.19 -27.02 -12.46
N ARG A 206 -2.22 -26.24 -12.10
CA ARG A 206 -3.42 -26.10 -12.94
C ARG A 206 -3.04 -25.40 -14.25
N LYS A 207 -3.61 -25.89 -15.36
CA LYS A 207 -3.42 -25.28 -16.67
C LYS A 207 -3.82 -23.80 -16.63
N GLY A 208 -2.98 -22.95 -17.21
CA GLY A 208 -3.18 -21.49 -17.23
C GLY A 208 -2.53 -20.77 -16.06
N LEU A 209 -2.00 -21.48 -15.06
CA LEU A 209 -1.05 -20.93 -14.10
C LEU A 209 0.38 -21.19 -14.59
N VAL A 210 1.26 -20.23 -14.36
CA VAL A 210 2.70 -20.29 -14.66
C VAL A 210 3.53 -20.16 -13.38
#